data_AF-A0A4Z1T5L0-F1
#
_entry.id   AF-A0A4Z1T5L0-F1
#
_cell.length_a   1.000
_cell.length_b   1.000
_cell.length_c   1.000
_cell.angle_alpha   90.00
_cell.angle_beta   90.00
_cell.angle_gamma   90.00
#
_symmetry.space_group_name_H-M   'P 1'
#
loop_
_entity.id
_entity.type
_entity.pdbx_description
1 polymer ?
#
loop_
_entity_poly.entity_id
_entity_poly.type
_entity_poly.pdbx_seq_one_letter_code
_entity_poly.pdbx_strand_id
1 'polypeptide(L)'
;MCVTASACFYARVAKIAARTESCLCLLLGKVAGDDTELGEVIGLNFGRSSPSLPKALGCALEVRRAFYSHLTVVGIISIGARNELLRSVVADCARLLSLSKPLLGVEYSLESPVEIRVLDEDSPVTLCAGPVDSLSLQALLGDNKPFAAVGPLLSETTREQVRRVLDGTVVEDVRQR
;
A
#
# COMPACT_ATOMS: atom_id res chain seq x y z
N MET A 1 16.64 3.99 4.24
CA MET A 1 15.60 2.98 3.95
C MET A 1 14.89 3.37 2.68
N CYS A 2 14.76 2.45 1.72
CA CYS A 2 14.00 2.67 0.49
C CYS A 2 12.65 1.96 0.63
N VAL A 3 11.55 2.67 0.40
CA VAL A 3 10.21 2.07 0.37
C VAL A 3 9.69 2.13 -1.06
N THR A 4 9.34 0.98 -1.61
CA THR A 4 8.81 0.86 -2.96
C THR A 4 7.37 0.41 -2.91
N ALA A 5 6.53 0.95 -3.80
CA ALA A 5 5.15 0.51 -3.94
C ALA A 5 4.86 0.23 -5.42
N SER A 6 4.27 -0.94 -5.70
CA SER A 6 3.85 -1.30 -7.05
C SER A 6 2.54 -0.59 -7.41
N ALA A 7 2.26 -0.43 -8.72
CA ALA A 7 0.97 0.09 -9.18
C ALA A 7 -0.22 -0.73 -8.66
N CYS A 8 -0.03 -2.05 -8.49
CA CYS A 8 -1.00 -2.97 -7.93
C CYS A 8 -1.38 -2.58 -6.49
N PHE A 9 -0.38 -2.25 -5.67
CA PHE A 9 -0.58 -1.77 -4.31
C PHE A 9 -1.37 -0.46 -4.30
N TYR A 10 -0.95 0.52 -5.11
CA TYR A 10 -1.64 1.82 -5.23
C TYR A 10 -3.11 1.66 -5.59
N ALA A 11 -3.42 0.85 -6.60
CA ALA A 11 -4.80 0.70 -7.04
C ALA A 11 -5.69 0.01 -6.00
N ARG A 12 -5.12 -0.92 -5.23
CA ARG A 12 -5.85 -1.54 -4.14
C ARG A 12 -6.18 -0.54 -3.04
N VAL A 13 -5.20 0.27 -2.64
CA VAL A 13 -5.39 1.35 -1.67
C VAL A 13 -6.39 2.38 -2.19
N ALA A 14 -6.32 2.76 -3.47
CA ALA A 14 -7.28 3.65 -4.12
C ALA A 14 -8.71 3.07 -4.11
N LYS A 15 -8.86 1.77 -4.40
CA LYS A 15 -10.15 1.07 -4.36
C LYS A 15 -10.75 1.04 -2.96
N ILE A 16 -9.91 0.90 -1.92
CA ILE A 16 -10.34 0.99 -0.53
C ILE A 16 -10.79 2.41 -0.23
N ALA A 17 -9.96 3.41 -0.54
CA ALA A 17 -10.25 4.82 -0.30
C ALA A 17 -11.55 5.28 -0.98
N ALA A 18 -11.85 4.79 -2.19
CA ALA A 18 -13.09 5.10 -2.89
C ALA A 18 -14.36 4.54 -2.22
N ARG A 19 -14.21 3.66 -1.21
CA ARG A 19 -15.32 2.98 -0.52
C ARG A 19 -15.39 3.31 0.97
N THR A 20 -14.44 4.07 1.51
CA THR A 20 -14.37 4.42 2.92
C THR A 20 -13.98 5.88 3.09
N GLU A 21 -14.57 6.55 4.08
CA GLU A 21 -14.16 7.91 4.46
C GLU A 21 -12.76 7.91 5.07
N SER A 22 -12.46 6.91 5.92
CA SER A 22 -11.16 6.69 6.53
C SER A 22 -11.03 5.24 6.98
N CYS A 23 -9.85 4.65 6.84
CA CYS A 23 -9.57 3.31 7.31
C CYS A 23 -8.11 3.22 7.76
N LEU A 24 -7.87 2.58 8.91
CA LEU A 24 -6.54 2.16 9.32
C LEU A 24 -6.35 0.70 8.90
N CYS A 25 -5.21 0.39 8.31
CA CYS A 25 -4.87 -0.96 7.88
C CYS A 25 -3.48 -1.35 8.37
N LEU A 26 -3.31 -2.63 8.66
CA LEU A 26 -2.00 -3.26 8.81
C LEU A 26 -1.33 -3.29 7.43
N LEU A 27 -0.12 -2.75 7.34
CA LEU A 27 0.66 -2.68 6.11
C LEU A 27 1.65 -3.85 6.04
N LEU A 28 1.60 -4.60 4.95
CA LEU A 28 2.41 -5.77 4.68
C LEU A 28 3.36 -5.53 3.52
N GLY A 29 4.57 -6.07 3.62
CA GLY A 29 5.58 -5.95 2.59
C GLY A 29 6.66 -7.01 2.65
N LYS A 30 7.53 -7.02 1.64
CA LYS A 30 8.78 -7.79 1.64
C LYS A 30 9.90 -6.88 2.10
N VAL A 31 10.75 -7.40 2.99
CA VAL A 31 11.89 -6.66 3.53
C VAL A 31 13.18 -7.35 3.08
N ALA A 32 14.05 -6.62 2.40
CA ALA A 32 15.36 -7.09 1.94
C ALA A 32 16.43 -6.05 2.31
N GLY A 33 17.16 -6.29 3.39
CA GLY A 33 18.10 -5.29 3.92
C GLY A 33 17.39 -4.01 4.38
N ASP A 34 17.74 -2.89 3.77
CA ASP A 34 17.15 -1.56 4.01
C ASP A 34 16.03 -1.21 3.02
N ASP A 35 15.69 -2.14 2.13
CA ASP A 35 14.62 -1.98 1.14
C ASP A 35 13.35 -2.67 1.61
N THR A 36 12.23 -2.00 1.40
CA THR A 36 10.89 -2.51 1.71
C THR A 36 9.98 -2.34 0.51
N GLU A 37 9.43 -3.44 0.01
CA GLU A 37 8.44 -3.45 -1.05
C GLU A 37 7.03 -3.63 -0.44
N LEU A 38 6.17 -2.62 -0.60
CA LEU A 38 4.78 -2.65 -0.13
C LEU A 38 3.97 -3.63 -0.98
N GLY A 39 3.35 -4.60 -0.32
CA GLY A 39 2.64 -5.70 -0.99
C GLY A 39 1.13 -5.69 -0.77
N GLU A 40 0.69 -5.56 0.49
CA GLU A 40 -0.72 -5.74 0.83
C GLU A 40 -1.14 -4.94 2.08
N VAL A 41 -2.45 -4.73 2.24
CA VAL A 41 -3.07 -4.10 3.41
C VAL A 41 -4.19 -4.97 3.98
N ILE A 42 -4.31 -5.01 5.32
CA ILE A 42 -5.42 -5.68 6.02
C ILE A 42 -6.10 -4.66 6.93
N GLY A 43 -7.40 -4.44 6.75
CA GLY A 43 -8.17 -3.47 7.55
C GLY A 43 -8.14 -3.76 9.06
N LEU A 44 -7.86 -2.72 9.86
CA LEU A 44 -7.94 -2.73 11.31
C LEU A 44 -9.25 -2.09 11.75
N ASN A 45 -10.27 -2.91 11.93
CA ASN A 45 -11.58 -2.45 12.39
C ASN A 45 -11.57 -2.31 13.92
N PHE A 46 -11.27 -1.12 14.45
CA PHE A 46 -11.40 -0.78 15.88
C PHE A 46 -12.00 0.62 16.08
N GLY A 47 -12.62 0.88 17.23
CA GLY A 47 -13.04 2.23 17.66
C GLY A 47 -14.43 2.72 17.27
N ARG A 48 -15.08 2.22 16.20
CA ARG A 48 -16.45 2.66 15.82
C ARG A 48 -17.59 1.77 16.34
N SER A 49 -17.29 0.53 16.72
CA SER A 49 -18.21 -0.52 17.24
C SER A 49 -17.55 -1.90 17.31
N SER A 50 -16.24 -1.96 17.02
CA SER A 50 -15.43 -3.15 16.74
C SER A 50 -14.34 -3.29 17.80
N PRO A 51 -13.73 -4.49 17.96
CA PRO A 51 -12.96 -4.85 19.14
C PRO A 51 -11.72 -3.95 19.34
N SER A 52 -11.15 -3.98 20.55
CA SER A 52 -9.96 -3.19 20.91
C SER A 52 -8.80 -3.40 19.93
N LEU A 53 -7.89 -2.42 19.82
CA LEU A 53 -6.73 -2.48 18.93
C LEU A 53 -5.96 -3.82 19.03
N PRO A 54 -5.67 -4.40 20.23
CA PRO A 54 -5.03 -5.71 20.33
C PRO A 54 -5.80 -6.85 19.65
N LYS A 55 -7.14 -6.84 19.76
CA LYS A 55 -8.00 -7.85 19.13
C LYS A 55 -8.05 -7.68 17.61
N ALA A 56 -8.23 -6.44 17.13
CA ALA A 56 -8.22 -6.14 15.71
C ALA A 56 -6.87 -6.53 15.07
N LEU A 57 -5.77 -6.23 15.75
CA LEU A 57 -4.43 -6.62 15.35
C LEU A 57 -4.26 -8.15 15.33
N GLY A 58 -4.73 -8.86 16.36
CA GLY A 58 -4.74 -10.32 16.41
C GLY A 58 -5.46 -10.94 15.21
N CYS A 59 -6.66 -10.46 14.89
CA CYS A 59 -7.39 -10.91 13.70
C CYS A 59 -6.62 -10.64 12.40
N ALA A 60 -6.03 -9.46 12.25
CA ALA A 60 -5.24 -9.11 11.07
C ALA A 60 -4.00 -10.00 10.91
N LEU A 61 -3.34 -10.37 12.01
CA LEU A 61 -2.21 -11.29 12.00
C LEU A 61 -2.60 -12.72 11.61
N GLU A 62 -3.76 -13.21 12.04
CA GLU A 62 -4.27 -14.52 11.61
C GLU A 62 -4.58 -14.52 10.11
N VAL A 63 -5.19 -13.46 9.58
CA VAL A 63 -5.41 -13.29 8.14
C VAL A 63 -4.07 -13.24 7.39
N ARG A 64 -3.09 -12.48 7.90
CA ARG A 64 -1.74 -12.45 7.33
C ARG A 64 -1.12 -13.85 7.31
N ARG A 65 -1.23 -14.60 8.41
CA ARG A 65 -0.67 -15.96 8.50
C ARG A 65 -1.32 -16.93 7.52
N ALA A 66 -2.63 -16.81 7.31
CA ALA A 66 -3.38 -17.69 6.41
C ALA A 66 -3.13 -17.39 4.92
N PHE A 67 -3.12 -16.11 4.52
CA PHE A 67 -3.14 -15.72 3.10
C PHE A 67 -1.86 -15.03 2.62
N TYR A 68 -1.12 -14.41 3.53
CA TYR A 68 0.04 -13.56 3.23
C TYR A 68 1.26 -13.96 4.08
N SER A 69 1.44 -15.26 4.29
CA SER A 69 2.51 -15.79 5.14
C SER A 69 3.92 -15.38 4.67
N HIS A 70 4.06 -15.17 3.36
CA HIS A 70 5.26 -14.69 2.66
C HIS A 70 5.53 -13.18 2.82
N LEU A 71 4.59 -12.42 3.40
CA LEU A 71 4.75 -11.00 3.69
C LEU A 71 4.98 -10.77 5.18
N THR A 72 5.74 -9.71 5.47
CA THR A 72 6.06 -9.25 6.82
C THR A 72 5.21 -8.03 7.16
N VAL A 73 4.89 -7.84 8.44
CA VAL A 73 4.28 -6.59 8.91
C VAL A 73 5.34 -5.50 8.87
N VAL A 74 5.11 -4.46 8.07
CA VAL A 74 6.07 -3.36 7.89
C VAL A 74 5.54 -2.04 8.44
N GLY A 75 4.24 -1.92 8.69
CA GLY A 75 3.69 -0.67 9.18
C GLY A 75 2.18 -0.65 9.41
N ILE A 76 1.66 0.55 9.55
CA ILE A 76 0.24 0.89 9.54
C ILE A 76 0.02 1.96 8.48
N ILE A 77 -1.04 1.82 7.70
CA ILE A 77 -1.46 2.81 6.70
C ILE A 77 -2.83 3.38 7.06
N SER A 78 -2.95 4.70 7.03
CA SER A 78 -4.22 5.43 7.01
C SER A 78 -4.62 5.70 5.56
N ILE A 79 -5.81 5.25 5.18
CA ILE A 79 -6.37 5.36 3.84
C ILE A 79 -7.61 6.25 3.88
N GLY A 80 -7.67 7.29 3.05
CA GLY A 80 -8.80 8.22 2.97
C GLY A 80 -8.47 9.53 3.69
N ALA A 81 -9.33 9.97 4.60
CA ALA A 81 -9.07 11.17 5.40
C ALA A 81 -7.85 11.00 6.32
N ARG A 82 -7.12 12.10 6.52
CA ARG A 82 -5.98 12.18 7.45
C ARG A 82 -6.38 11.67 8.83
N ASN A 83 -5.53 10.86 9.44
CA ASN A 83 -5.82 10.27 10.74
C ASN A 83 -4.79 10.71 11.77
N GLU A 84 -5.20 11.63 12.64
CA GLU A 84 -4.35 12.19 13.70
C GLU A 84 -3.85 11.13 14.70
N LEU A 85 -4.54 10.00 14.80
CA LEU A 85 -4.17 8.90 15.70
C LEU A 85 -3.13 7.97 15.08
N LEU A 86 -2.79 8.10 13.79
CA LEU A 86 -1.92 7.16 13.10
C LEU A 86 -0.58 6.95 13.82
N ARG A 87 0.07 8.02 14.30
CA ARG A 87 1.34 7.91 15.05
C ARG A 87 1.17 7.11 16.35
N SER A 88 0.10 7.38 17.11
CA SER A 88 -0.21 6.65 18.34
C SER A 88 -0.47 5.16 18.06
N VAL A 89 -1.25 4.87 17.01
CA VAL A 89 -1.59 3.50 16.62
C VAL A 89 -0.35 2.73 16.16
N VAL A 90 0.55 3.36 15.40
CA VAL A 90 1.84 2.78 15.00
C VAL A 90 2.67 2.40 16.23
N ALA A 91 2.80 3.31 17.21
CA ALA A 91 3.53 3.06 18.45
C ALA A 91 2.90 1.93 19.27
N ASP A 92 1.57 1.91 19.40
CA ASP A 92 0.83 0.86 20.08
C ASP A 92 1.02 -0.50 19.42
N CYS A 93 0.91 -0.57 18.09
CA CYS A 93 1.16 -1.77 17.32
C CYS A 93 2.61 -2.26 17.47
N ALA A 94 3.60 -1.37 17.41
CA ALA A 94 5.01 -1.75 17.57
C ALA A 94 5.26 -2.40 18.94
N ARG A 95 4.68 -1.83 19.99
CA ARG A 95 4.73 -2.39 21.36
C ARG A 95 4.02 -3.74 21.46
N LEU A 96 2.80 -3.86 20.91
CA LEU A 96 2.02 -5.10 20.96
C LEU A 96 2.68 -6.24 20.19
N LEU A 97 3.36 -5.94 19.09
CA LEU A 97 4.07 -6.92 18.27
C LEU A 97 5.48 -7.23 18.78
N SER A 98 5.96 -6.53 19.82
CA SER A 98 7.32 -6.67 20.36
C SER A 98 8.41 -6.63 19.28
N LEU A 99 8.27 -5.69 18.33
CA LEU A 99 9.17 -5.61 17.17
C LEU A 99 10.49 -4.93 17.53
N SER A 100 11.58 -5.47 16.98
CA SER A 100 12.92 -4.90 17.09
C SER A 100 13.21 -3.78 16.09
N LYS A 101 12.37 -3.63 15.07
CA LYS A 101 12.45 -2.58 14.05
C LYS A 101 11.23 -1.66 14.13
N PRO A 102 11.38 -0.36 13.86
CA PRO A 102 10.25 0.56 13.83
C PRO A 102 9.26 0.17 12.73
N LEU A 103 7.97 0.36 13.03
CA LEU A 103 6.90 0.23 12.04
C LEU A 103 6.77 1.54 11.27
N LEU A 104 6.53 1.42 9.96
CA LEU A 104 6.20 2.57 9.12
C LEU A 104 4.82 3.11 9.48
N GLY A 105 4.69 4.41 9.66
CA GLY A 105 3.41 5.12 9.61
C GLY A 105 3.20 5.68 8.22
N VAL A 106 2.10 5.31 7.56
CA VAL A 106 1.86 5.66 6.17
C VAL A 106 0.51 6.34 5.98
N GLU A 107 0.43 7.39 5.17
CA GLU A 107 -0.84 8.04 4.80
C GLU A 107 -1.06 7.97 3.28
N TYR A 108 -2.31 7.68 2.90
CA TYR A 108 -2.82 7.77 1.54
C TYR A 108 -4.12 8.57 1.53
N SER A 109 -4.22 9.58 0.67
CA SER A 109 -5.41 10.41 0.49
C SER A 109 -5.90 10.39 -0.95
N LEU A 110 -7.23 10.43 -1.14
CA LEU A 110 -7.83 10.62 -2.47
C LEU A 110 -7.58 12.02 -3.06
N GLU A 111 -7.32 13.01 -2.20
CA GLU A 111 -6.97 14.37 -2.63
C GLU A 111 -5.54 14.44 -3.18
N SER A 112 -4.71 13.45 -2.85
CA SER A 112 -3.32 13.33 -3.31
C SER A 112 -2.96 11.85 -3.50
N PRO A 113 -3.62 11.16 -4.45
CA PRO A 113 -3.59 9.69 -4.58
C PRO A 113 -2.26 9.16 -5.15
N VAL A 114 -1.40 10.07 -5.59
CA VAL A 114 -0.02 9.78 -6.02
C VAL A 114 0.98 9.79 -4.87
N GLU A 115 0.60 10.29 -3.69
CA GLU A 115 1.51 10.42 -2.55
C GLU A 115 1.17 9.40 -1.46
N ILE A 116 2.13 8.51 -1.22
CA ILE A 116 2.22 7.72 0.01
C ILE A 116 3.20 8.44 0.92
N ARG A 117 2.73 9.01 2.03
CA ARG A 117 3.59 9.75 2.96
C ARG A 117 4.02 8.85 4.09
N VAL A 118 5.33 8.75 4.32
CA VAL A 118 5.90 8.04 5.47
C VAL A 118 6.15 9.04 6.58
N LEU A 119 5.64 8.75 7.79
CA LEU A 119 5.60 9.68 8.92
C LEU A 119 6.85 9.62 9.83
N ASP A 120 7.94 8.98 9.40
CA ASP A 120 9.16 8.86 10.20
C ASP A 120 9.99 10.15 10.09
N GLU A 121 10.12 10.88 11.21
CA GLU A 121 10.79 12.19 11.26
C GLU A 121 12.32 12.08 11.33
N ASP A 122 12.86 10.89 11.65
CA ASP A 122 14.29 10.70 11.94
C ASP A 122 15.06 9.92 10.86
N SER A 123 14.41 9.47 9.80
CA SER A 123 15.08 8.79 8.68
C SER A 123 14.47 9.20 7.34
N PRO A 124 15.29 9.63 6.36
CA PRO A 124 14.78 9.94 5.03
C PRO A 124 14.33 8.64 4.38
N VAL A 125 13.03 8.37 4.46
CA VAL A 125 12.40 7.27 3.73
C VAL A 125 12.10 7.78 2.33
N THR A 126 12.79 7.21 1.35
CA THR A 126 12.56 7.55 -0.06
C THR A 126 11.47 6.63 -0.58
N LEU A 127 10.37 7.21 -1.08
CA LEU A 127 9.34 6.47 -1.78
C LEU A 127 9.72 6.35 -3.26
N CYS A 128 10.01 5.13 -3.70
CA CYS A 128 10.34 4.83 -5.08
C CYS A 128 9.13 4.17 -5.77
N ALA A 129 8.79 4.63 -6.97
CA ALA A 129 7.80 3.93 -7.78
C ALA A 129 8.37 2.55 -8.20
N GLY A 130 7.70 1.48 -7.80
CA GLY A 130 8.06 0.13 -8.24
C GLY A 130 7.78 -0.09 -9.73
N PRO A 131 8.41 -1.08 -10.37
CA PRO A 131 8.09 -1.43 -11.75
C PRO A 131 6.61 -1.82 -11.88
N VAL A 132 5.99 -1.39 -12.98
CA VAL A 132 4.60 -1.72 -13.30
C VAL A 132 4.62 -2.95 -14.21
N ASP A 133 4.17 -4.09 -13.70
CA ASP A 133 4.00 -5.31 -14.50
C ASP A 133 2.62 -5.32 -15.19
N SER A 134 2.62 -5.76 -16.45
CA SER A 134 1.45 -5.79 -17.34
C SER A 134 0.30 -6.66 -16.82
N LEU A 135 0.62 -7.72 -16.05
CA LEU A 135 -0.36 -8.58 -15.38
C LEU A 135 -1.07 -7.87 -14.22
N SER A 136 -0.36 -7.06 -13.44
CA SER A 136 -0.94 -6.22 -12.39
C SER A 136 -1.85 -5.14 -12.94
N LEU A 137 -1.54 -4.60 -14.13
CA LEU A 137 -2.42 -3.66 -14.83
C LEU A 137 -3.71 -4.32 -15.32
N GLN A 138 -3.65 -5.55 -15.84
CA GLN A 138 -4.85 -6.30 -16.24
C GLN A 138 -5.71 -6.67 -15.02
N ALA A 139 -5.09 -7.05 -13.90
CA ALA A 139 -5.81 -7.29 -12.64
C ALA A 139 -6.44 -6.01 -12.05
N LEU A 140 -5.78 -4.86 -12.24
CA LEU A 140 -6.30 -3.52 -11.94
C LEU A 140 -7.58 -3.19 -12.72
N LEU A 141 -7.60 -3.61 -14.00
CA LEU A 141 -8.62 -3.28 -14.99
C LEU A 141 -9.72 -4.32 -15.10
N GLY A 142 -9.71 -5.37 -14.27
CA GLY A 142 -10.65 -6.50 -14.33
C GLY A 142 -12.09 -6.08 -14.67
N ASP A 143 -12.48 -6.44 -15.90
CA ASP A 143 -13.74 -6.36 -16.66
C ASP A 143 -14.83 -5.30 -16.37
N ASN A 144 -14.81 -4.49 -15.32
CA ASN A 144 -15.90 -3.53 -15.06
C ASN A 144 -15.50 -2.32 -14.18
N LYS A 145 -14.52 -1.51 -14.63
CA LYS A 145 -14.56 -0.02 -14.61
C LYS A 145 -13.32 0.59 -15.28
N PRO A 146 -13.47 1.70 -16.03
CA PRO A 146 -12.55 2.11 -17.09
C PRO A 146 -11.28 2.76 -16.54
N PHE A 147 -10.18 2.51 -17.24
CA PHE A 147 -8.90 3.24 -17.15
C PHE A 147 -9.06 4.77 -17.03
N ALA A 148 -10.18 5.34 -17.49
CA ALA A 148 -10.57 6.73 -17.29
C ALA A 148 -10.58 7.22 -15.82
N ALA A 149 -10.79 6.34 -14.84
CA ALA A 149 -10.81 6.72 -13.41
C ALA A 149 -9.42 6.72 -12.75
N VAL A 150 -8.48 5.92 -13.27
CA VAL A 150 -7.14 5.73 -12.67
C VAL A 150 -6.05 6.42 -13.51
N GLY A 151 -6.27 6.58 -14.81
CA GLY A 151 -5.37 7.24 -15.75
C GLY A 151 -4.90 8.63 -15.27
N PRO A 152 -5.77 9.51 -14.75
CA PRO A 152 -5.34 10.82 -14.23
C PRO A 152 -4.44 10.74 -12.99
N LEU A 153 -4.48 9.62 -12.25
CA LEU A 153 -3.74 9.40 -10.99
C LEU A 153 -2.37 8.76 -11.21
N LEU A 154 -2.02 8.46 -12.47
CA LEU A 154 -0.74 7.90 -12.85
C LEU A 154 0.19 9.01 -13.33
N SER A 155 1.49 8.87 -13.04
CA SER A 155 2.51 9.75 -13.64
C SER A 155 2.41 9.69 -15.17
N GLU A 156 2.83 10.74 -15.87
CA GLU A 156 2.76 10.78 -17.34
C GLU A 156 3.50 9.58 -17.98
N THR A 157 4.66 9.23 -17.42
CA THR A 157 5.45 8.04 -17.79
C THR A 157 4.64 6.76 -17.58
N THR A 158 3.93 6.64 -16.45
CA THR A 158 3.12 5.47 -16.13
C THR A 158 1.88 5.40 -17.02
N ARG A 159 1.21 6.53 -17.31
CA ARG A 159 0.08 6.57 -18.25
C ARG A 159 0.48 6.09 -19.63
N GLU A 160 1.62 6.55 -20.13
CA GLU A 160 2.15 6.16 -21.43
C GLU A 160 2.49 4.67 -21.48
N GLN A 161 3.06 4.12 -20.40
CA GLN A 161 3.29 2.67 -20.28
C GLN A 161 1.98 1.88 -20.28
N VAL A 162 0.96 2.31 -19.52
CA VAL A 162 -0.34 1.61 -19.52
C VAL A 162 -1.02 1.72 -20.88
N ARG A 163 -0.94 2.88 -21.54
CA ARG A 163 -1.51 3.09 -22.87
C ARG A 163 -0.89 2.14 -23.90
N ARG A 164 0.44 1.98 -23.91
CA ARG A 164 1.14 1.04 -24.81
C ARG A 164 0.70 -0.40 -24.61
N VAL A 165 0.47 -0.81 -23.35
CA VAL A 165 -0.05 -2.15 -23.00
C VAL A 165 -1.50 -2.33 -23.48
N LEU A 166 -2.35 -1.30 -23.35
CA LEU A 166 -3.75 -1.32 -23.79
C LEU A 166 -3.92 -1.32 -25.32
N ASP A 167 -3.05 -0.61 -26.03
CA ASP A 167 -3.06 -0.54 -27.50
C ASP A 167 -2.50 -1.82 -28.17
N GLY A 168 -2.17 -2.86 -27.39
CA GLY A 168 -1.61 -4.12 -27.90
C GLY A 168 -0.17 -3.99 -28.42
N THR A 169 0.47 -2.84 -28.18
CA THR A 169 1.86 -2.58 -28.55
C THR A 169 2.77 -3.09 -27.43
N VAL A 170 2.82 -4.41 -27.27
CA VAL A 170 3.88 -5.05 -26.48
C VAL A 170 5.19 -4.81 -27.23
N VAL A 171 6.03 -3.91 -26.73
CA VAL A 171 7.46 -4.02 -27.02
C VAL A 171 7.98 -4.98 -25.98
N GLU A 172 8.13 -6.24 -26.39
CA GLU A 172 9.10 -7.12 -25.76
C GLU A 172 10.43 -6.37 -25.67
N ASP A 173 11.11 -6.59 -24.56
CA ASP A 173 12.56 -6.53 -24.41
C ASP A 173 13.12 -5.36 -23.57
N VAL A 174 13.29 -5.65 -22.28
CA VAL A 174 14.52 -5.27 -21.57
C VAL A 174 15.02 -6.52 -20.83
N ARG A 175 15.36 -7.55 -21.60
CA ARG A 175 16.38 -8.53 -21.21
C ARG A 175 17.48 -8.51 -22.26
N GLN A 176 18.26 -7.43 -22.24
CA GLN A 176 19.71 -7.47 -22.50
C GLN A 176 20.32 -6.07 -22.36
N ARG A 177 20.97 -5.83 -21.21
CA ARG A 177 22.38 -5.43 -21.10
C ARG A 177 22.77 -5.25 -19.64
#